data_AF-A0A7K2ZUZ5-F1
#
_entry.id   AF-A0A7K2ZUZ5-F1
#
_cell.length_a   1.000
_cell.length_b   1.000
_cell.length_c   1.000
_cell.angle_alpha   90.00
_cell.angle_beta   90.00
_cell.angle_gamma   90.00
#
_symmetry.space_group_name_H-M   'P 1'
#
loop_
_entity.id
_entity.type
_entity.pdbx_description
1 polymer ?
#
loop_
_entity_poly.entity_id
_entity_poly.type
_entity_poly.pdbx_seq_one_letter_code
_entity_poly.pdbx_strand_id
1 'polypeptide(L)' 'MRRHPETRVECVLADTHYPRPHYALDGTTWHDGLCGACSGSGSRDGTVCDSCHGGGFCLLEIEIGADIDEE' A
#
# COMPACT_ATOMS: atom_id res chain seq x y z
N MET A 1 11.17 -2.71 5.16
CA MET A 1 10.01 -3.58 5.40
C MET A 1 8.75 -2.74 5.34
N ARG A 2 7.82 -3.07 4.44
CA ARG A 2 6.53 -2.38 4.33
C ARG A 2 5.61 -2.81 5.48
N ARG A 3 4.72 -1.92 5.95
CA ARG A 3 3.67 -2.24 6.93
C ARG A 3 2.32 -1.80 6.41
N HIS A 4 1.29 -2.58 6.70
CA HIS A 4 -0.09 -2.20 6.44
C HIS A 4 -0.39 -0.86 7.12
N PRO A 5 -0.87 0.17 6.39
CA PRO A 5 -1.07 1.52 6.94
C PRO A 5 -1.96 1.57 8.18
N GLU A 6 -3.00 0.73 8.24
CA GLU A 6 -3.96 0.69 9.35
C GLU A 6 -3.58 -0.32 10.45
N THR A 7 -3.50 -1.61 10.11
CA THR A 7 -3.25 -2.69 11.09
C THR A 7 -1.79 -2.80 11.56
N ARG A 8 -0.85 -2.11 10.88
CA ARG A 8 0.59 -2.11 11.17
C ARG A 8 1.29 -3.46 10.99
N VAL A 9 0.58 -4.49 10.52
CA VAL A 9 1.16 -5.80 10.20
C VAL A 9 2.22 -5.66 9.12
N GLU A 10 3.33 -6.37 9.27
CA GLU A 10 4.47 -6.24 8.38
C GLU A 10 4.32 -7.12 7.13
N CYS A 11 4.77 -6.60 5.99
CA CYS A 11 4.86 -7.37 4.76
C CYS A 11 6.07 -8.30 4.85
N VAL A 12 5.85 -9.59 4.63
CA VAL A 12 6.89 -10.62 4.69
C VAL A 12 7.85 -10.58 3.51
N LEU A 13 7.51 -9.85 2.46
CA LEU A 13 8.35 -9.68 1.29
C LEU A 13 9.34 -8.52 1.51
N ALA A 14 10.59 -8.72 1.07
CA ALA A 14 11.70 -7.81 1.34
C ALA A 14 11.57 -6.44 0.66
N ASP A 15 10.85 -6.36 -0.48
CA ASP A 15 10.76 -5.18 -1.34
C ASP A 15 9.42 -4.42 -1.30
N THR A 16 9.41 -3.23 -1.92
CA THR A 16 8.22 -2.42 -2.13
C THR A 16 7.44 -2.94 -3.33
N HIS A 17 6.32 -3.60 -3.08
CA HIS A 17 5.49 -4.18 -4.14
C HIS A 17 4.42 -3.17 -4.54
N TYR A 18 4.72 -2.39 -5.58
CA TYR A 18 3.74 -1.65 -6.36
C TYR A 18 3.93 -2.05 -7.82
N PRO A 19 2.89 -2.49 -8.56
CA PRO A 19 1.47 -2.60 -8.19
C PRO A 19 1.05 -3.96 -7.57
N ARG A 20 2.00 -4.85 -7.28
CA ARG A 20 1.72 -6.20 -6.73
C ARG A 20 1.22 -6.14 -5.28
N PRO A 21 0.41 -7.12 -4.82
CA PRO A 21 -0.04 -7.16 -3.43
C PRO A 21 1.12 -7.39 -2.45
N HIS A 22 0.91 -6.88 -1.23
CA HIS A 22 1.69 -7.23 -0.05
C HIS A 22 1.09 -8.46 0.65
N TYR A 23 1.91 -9.17 1.40
CA TYR A 23 1.54 -10.40 2.10
C TYR A 23 1.96 -10.31 3.57
N ALA A 24 1.04 -10.61 4.48
CA ALA A 24 1.28 -10.70 5.91
C ALA A 24 1.44 -12.15 6.39
N LEU A 25 2.03 -12.33 7.58
CA LEU A 25 2.16 -13.65 8.23
C LEU A 25 0.81 -14.24 8.68
N ASP A 26 -0.20 -13.40 8.89
CA ASP A 26 -1.55 -13.82 9.26
C ASP A 26 -2.40 -14.29 8.05
N GLY A 27 -1.80 -14.31 6.85
CA GLY A 27 -2.45 -14.73 5.62
C GLY A 27 -3.21 -13.62 4.90
N THR A 28 -3.27 -12.41 5.46
CA THR A 28 -3.92 -11.26 4.80
C THR A 28 -3.04 -10.68 3.69
N THR A 29 -3.70 -10.08 2.69
CA THR A 29 -3.05 -9.34 1.61
C THR A 29 -3.65 -7.94 1.50
N TRP A 30 -2.84 -6.99 1.04
CA TRP A 30 -3.32 -5.64 0.75
C TRP A 30 -2.58 -5.06 -0.43
N HIS A 31 -3.18 -4.06 -1.06
CA HIS A 31 -2.53 -3.23 -2.07
C HIS A 31 -2.36 -1.81 -1.54
N ASP A 32 -1.22 -1.22 -1.86
CA ASP A 32 -1.00 0.20 -1.64
C ASP A 32 -0.38 0.81 -2.90
N GLY A 33 -0.51 2.13 -3.02
CA GLY A 33 0.04 2.92 -4.10
C GLY A 33 0.76 4.15 -3.57
N LEU A 34 1.51 4.83 -4.45
CA LEU A 34 2.15 6.10 -4.09
C LEU A 34 1.08 7.09 -3.60
N CYS A 35 1.38 7.76 -2.50
CA CYS A 35 0.49 8.79 -1.96
C CYS A 35 0.40 9.94 -2.97
N GLY A 36 -0.80 10.19 -3.50
CA GLY A 36 -1.01 11.27 -4.48
C GLY A 36 -0.70 12.67 -3.95
N ALA A 37 -0.76 12.88 -2.63
CA ALA A 37 -0.53 14.19 -2.02
C ALA A 37 0.96 14.56 -1.90
N CYS A 38 1.85 13.57 -1.75
CA CYS A 38 3.30 13.77 -1.63
C CYS A 38 4.13 13.05 -2.69
N SER A 39 3.46 12.44 -3.69
CA SER A 39 4.07 11.70 -4.79
C SER A 39 5.11 10.66 -4.36
N GLY A 40 4.88 9.97 -3.24
CA GLY A 40 5.83 8.99 -2.71
C GLY A 40 6.83 9.51 -1.69
N SER A 41 6.99 10.82 -1.54
CA SER A 41 8.09 11.40 -0.75
C SER A 41 7.93 11.22 0.77
N GLY A 42 6.71 10.99 1.26
CA GLY A 42 6.42 10.97 2.70
C GLY A 42 6.37 12.36 3.35
N SER A 43 6.83 13.39 2.65
CA SER A 43 6.78 14.79 3.07
C SER A 43 6.28 15.68 1.94
N ARG A 44 5.75 16.85 2.28
CA ARG A 44 5.39 17.91 1.35
C ARG A 44 5.86 19.23 1.95
N ASP A 45 6.59 20.03 1.18
CA ASP A 45 7.08 21.34 1.62
C ASP A 45 7.87 21.30 2.95
N GLY A 46 8.62 20.21 3.16
CA GLY A 46 9.43 20.01 4.37
C GLY A 46 8.66 19.53 5.60
N THR A 47 7.33 19.39 5.52
CA THR A 47 6.50 18.83 6.60
C THR A 47 6.13 17.38 6.29
N VAL A 48 5.88 16.58 7.33
CA VAL A 48 5.34 15.22 7.17
C VAL A 48 4.02 15.30 6.41
N CYS A 49 3.84 14.43 5.41
CA CYS A 49 2.61 14.42 4.63
C CYS A 49 1.46 13.88 5.48
N ASP A 50 0.44 14.70 5.71
CA ASP A 50 -0.73 14.34 6.53
C ASP A 50 -1.52 13.16 5.95
N SER A 51 -1.60 13.04 4.62
CA SER A 51 -2.38 11.98 3.97
C SER A 51 -1.78 10.58 4.14
N CYS A 52 -0.45 10.47 4.18
CA CYS A 52 0.23 9.17 4.33
C CYS A 52 1.01 9.04 5.65
N HIS A 53 0.95 10.05 6.51
CA HIS A 53 1.63 10.12 7.80
C HIS A 53 3.13 9.81 7.72
N GLY A 54 3.81 10.30 6.68
CA GLY A 54 5.25 10.03 6.47
C GLY A 54 5.56 8.75 5.71
N GLY A 55 4.56 7.90 5.47
CA GLY A 55 4.76 6.57 4.88
C GLY A 55 4.98 6.55 3.37
N GLY A 56 4.68 7.65 2.66
CA GLY A 56 4.84 7.82 1.20
C GLY A 56 3.75 7.17 0.34
N PHE A 57 2.84 6.41 0.94
CA PHE A 57 1.95 5.49 0.22
C PHE A 57 0.59 5.38 0.93
N CYS A 58 -0.46 5.05 0.20
CA CYS A 58 -1.84 4.92 0.69
C CYS A 58 -2.45 3.57 0.26
N LEU A 59 -3.37 3.03 1.08
CA LEU A 59 -4.13 1.83 0.71
C LEU A 59 -4.91 2.06 -0.58
N LEU A 60 -4.96 1.04 -1.42
CA LEU A 60 -5.81 1.01 -2.60
C LEU A 60 -6.97 0.05 -2.33
N GLU A 61 -8.20 0.55 -2.47
CA GLU A 61 -9.36 -0.31 -2.58
C GLU A 61 -9.34 -0.92 -3.98
N ILE A 62 -9.08 -2.23 -4.05
CA ILE A 62 -9.18 -2.99 -5.29
C ILE A 62 -10.39 -3.89 -5.18
N GLU A 63 -11.38 -3.64 -6.03
CA GLU A 63 -12.50 -4.57 -6.21
C GLU A 63 -11.95 -5.83 -6.91
N ILE A 64 -11.77 -6.91 -6.15
CA ILE A 64 -11.45 -8.21 -6.73
C ILE A 64 -12.77 -8.79 -7.25
N GLY A 65 -13.10 -8.53 -8.52
CA GLY A 65 -14.35 -8.98 -9.10
C GLY A 65 -14.49 -8.66 -10.59
N ALA A 66 -13.92 -9.51 -11.43
CA ALA A 66 -14.64 -10.05 -12.56
C ALA A 66 -13.95 -11.37 -12.91
N ASP A 67 -14.55 -12.48 -12.49
CA ASP A 67 -14.39 -13.75 -13.17
C ASP A 67 -14.46 -13.47 -14.67
N ILE A 68 -13.35 -13.70 -15.36
CA ILE A 68 -13.36 -13.83 -16.81
C ILE A 68 -14.07 -15.16 -17.02
N ASP A 69 -15.38 -15.10 -17.28
CA ASP A 69 -16.10 -16.23 -17.87
C ASP A 69 -15.31 -16.63 -19.13
N GLU A 70 -14.59 -17.73 -19.05
CA GLU A 70 -14.01 -18.40 -20.22
C GLU A 70 -15.19 -19.01 -21.00
N GLU A 71 -15.67 -18.30 -22.04
CA GLU A 71 -16.49 -18.89 -23.12
C GLU A 71 -15.65 -19.79 -24.05
#